data_AF-A0A8H9LQV6-F1
#
_entry.id   AF-A0A8H9LQV6-F1
#
_cell.length_a   1.000
_cell.length_b   1.000
_cell.length_c   1.000
_cell.angle_alpha   90.00
_cell.angle_beta   90.00
_cell.angle_gamma   90.00
#
_symmetry.space_group_name_H-M   'P 1'
#
loop_
_entity.id
_entity.type
_entity.pdbx_description
1 polymer ?
#
loop_
_entity_poly.entity_id
_entity_poly.type
_entity_poly.pdbx_seq_one_letter_code
_entity_poly.pdbx_strand_id
1 'polypeptide(L)'
;MSNTAAIPGPAKPADDEAPRPNASDVVPTLGRARAFTSRIDLRSHEDAGVRAALRRGVGKDLDAVPFMHRFVASWLTDEQTRNRDVQRAYYTVASLIAAQRRDQYAAAKNQAQTKDDPAGGPDQDASGPQNDPGPAAAKRNPPRSLGHAFADGVLKGGQGSGLRETSAETRLNLLTRQSVDGLHRHLPGAVRQLRERDVEIDWARLLVDLCQWRRRSATIKRIWLQDYHRTLQKDGERRARDQDDHQADGADDTGSTDA
;
A
#
# COMPACT_ATOMS: atom_id res chain seq x y z
N MET A 1 -56.94 36.45 -44.76
CA MET A 1 -55.52 36.66 -44.38
C MET A 1 -55.48 36.73 -42.87
N SER A 2 -55.28 35.59 -42.20
CA SER A 2 -55.24 35.51 -40.73
C SER A 2 -53.85 35.02 -40.33
N ASN A 3 -53.07 35.89 -39.70
CA ASN A 3 -51.69 35.65 -39.32
C ASN A 3 -51.65 35.09 -37.89
N THR A 4 -51.24 33.84 -37.75
CA THR A 4 -51.07 33.13 -36.47
C THR A 4 -49.75 33.54 -35.83
N ALA A 5 -49.81 34.18 -34.66
CA ALA A 5 -48.64 34.51 -33.86
C ALA A 5 -48.05 33.24 -33.22
N ALA A 6 -46.80 32.91 -33.58
CA ALA A 6 -46.04 31.82 -32.98
C ALA A 6 -45.44 32.26 -31.64
N ILE A 7 -45.73 31.49 -30.59
CA ILE A 7 -45.17 31.63 -29.24
C ILE A 7 -43.74 31.05 -29.27
N PRO A 8 -42.71 31.74 -28.74
CA PRO A 8 -41.38 31.18 -28.63
C PRO A 8 -41.32 30.18 -27.46
N GLY A 9 -40.90 28.94 -27.74
CA GLY A 9 -40.67 27.91 -26.73
C GLY A 9 -39.50 28.27 -25.79
N PRO A 10 -39.47 27.69 -24.57
CA PRO A 10 -38.46 28.03 -23.58
C PRO A 10 -37.06 27.58 -24.03
N ALA A 11 -36.11 28.51 -23.91
CA ALA A 11 -34.69 28.27 -24.13
C ALA A 11 -34.20 27.13 -23.22
N LYS A 12 -33.57 26.13 -23.84
CA LYS A 12 -32.81 25.07 -23.19
C LYS A 12 -31.73 25.72 -22.32
N PRO A 13 -31.60 25.41 -21.01
CA PRO A 13 -30.49 25.94 -20.24
C PRO A 13 -29.21 25.38 -20.83
N ALA A 14 -28.30 26.28 -21.20
CA ALA A 14 -26.95 25.93 -21.58
C ALA A 14 -26.31 25.14 -20.44
N ASP A 15 -25.81 23.95 -20.77
CA ASP A 15 -25.00 23.14 -19.89
C ASP A 15 -23.79 23.98 -19.44
N ASP A 16 -23.85 24.51 -18.22
CA ASP A 16 -22.71 25.02 -17.48
C ASP A 16 -21.85 23.79 -17.11
N GLU A 17 -21.16 23.26 -18.12
CA GLU A 17 -20.20 22.15 -17.99
C GLU A 17 -19.00 22.68 -17.19
N ALA A 18 -19.17 22.73 -15.88
CA ALA A 18 -18.10 22.94 -14.94
C ALA A 18 -16.91 22.05 -15.35
N PRO A 19 -15.66 22.56 -15.33
CA PRO A 19 -14.50 21.79 -15.76
C PRO A 19 -14.48 20.45 -15.04
N ARG A 20 -14.58 19.35 -15.80
CA ARG A 20 -14.51 18.02 -15.20
C ARG A 20 -13.19 17.94 -14.43
N PRO A 21 -13.22 17.61 -13.13
CA PRO A 21 -12.01 17.53 -12.34
C PRO A 21 -10.98 16.63 -13.03
N ASN A 22 -9.75 17.13 -13.17
CA ASN A 22 -8.67 16.33 -13.72
C ASN A 22 -8.47 15.11 -12.82
N ALA A 23 -8.48 13.92 -13.40
CA ALA A 23 -8.39 12.67 -12.64
C ALA A 23 -7.12 12.55 -11.77
N SER A 24 -6.10 13.38 -12.04
CA SER A 24 -4.87 13.53 -11.25
C SER A 24 -5.07 14.14 -9.88
N ASP A 25 -6.07 15.01 -9.71
CA ASP A 25 -6.22 15.84 -8.52
C ASP A 25 -6.99 15.08 -7.43
N VAL A 26 -7.81 14.12 -7.87
CA VAL A 26 -8.55 13.17 -7.03
C VAL A 26 -7.65 12.15 -6.35
N VAL A 27 -6.63 11.60 -7.04
CA VAL A 27 -5.83 10.49 -6.52
C VAL A 27 -4.57 11.02 -5.85
N PRO A 28 -4.28 10.67 -4.58
CA PRO A 28 -3.08 11.16 -3.92
C PRO A 28 -1.81 10.62 -4.59
N THR A 29 -0.78 11.47 -4.64
CA THR A 29 0.57 11.00 -4.95
C THR A 29 1.05 10.02 -3.87
N LEU A 30 1.93 9.09 -4.23
CA LEU A 30 2.48 8.12 -3.28
C LEU A 30 3.17 8.81 -2.09
N GLY A 31 3.81 9.97 -2.31
CA GLY A 31 4.42 10.77 -1.24
C GLY A 31 3.39 11.29 -0.23
N ARG A 32 2.26 11.85 -0.71
CA ARG A 32 1.16 12.29 0.16
C ARG A 32 0.51 11.12 0.89
N ALA A 33 0.31 10.00 0.20
CA ALA A 33 -0.20 8.78 0.81
C ALA A 33 0.71 8.27 1.95
N ARG A 34 2.03 8.27 1.75
CA ARG A 34 3.02 7.92 2.79
C ARG A 34 2.95 8.86 3.99
N ALA A 35 2.92 10.17 3.75
CA ALA A 35 2.81 11.16 4.82
C ALA A 35 1.53 10.97 5.66
N PHE A 36 0.41 10.68 4.99
CA PHE A 36 -0.85 10.37 5.67
C PHE A 36 -0.74 9.10 6.52
N THR A 37 -0.29 7.98 5.93
CA THR A 37 -0.21 6.70 6.64
C THR A 37 0.75 6.77 7.82
N SER A 38 1.91 7.41 7.66
CA SER A 38 2.88 7.61 8.74
C SER A 38 2.32 8.49 9.87
N ARG A 39 1.54 9.53 9.56
CA ARG A 39 0.91 10.34 10.63
C ARG A 39 -0.18 9.57 11.38
N ILE A 40 -1.02 8.81 10.69
CA ILE A 40 -2.06 7.98 11.34
C ILE A 40 -1.42 6.91 12.23
N ASP A 41 -0.37 6.28 11.72
CA ASP A 41 0.43 5.31 12.46
C ASP A 41 1.02 5.92 13.74
N LEU A 42 1.76 7.03 13.62
CA LEU A 42 2.34 7.75 14.75
C LEU A 42 1.28 8.12 15.81
N ARG A 43 0.15 8.71 15.41
CA ARG A 43 -0.91 9.07 16.35
C ARG A 43 -1.59 7.87 17.00
N SER A 44 -1.69 6.75 16.29
CA SER A 44 -2.23 5.50 16.84
C SER A 44 -1.29 4.89 17.89
N HIS A 45 0.00 5.20 17.82
CA HIS A 45 1.01 4.80 18.80
C HIS A 45 1.03 5.70 20.03
N GLU A 46 0.90 7.01 19.84
CA GLU A 46 0.91 8.01 20.91
C GLU A 46 -0.34 7.95 21.80
N ASP A 47 -1.53 7.75 21.21
CA ASP A 47 -2.81 7.81 21.93
C ASP A 47 -3.66 6.55 21.70
N ALA A 48 -3.86 5.79 22.78
CA ALA A 48 -4.67 4.57 22.77
C ALA A 48 -6.16 4.84 22.45
N GLY A 49 -6.69 6.02 22.81
CA GLY A 49 -8.04 6.46 22.50
C GLY A 49 -8.22 6.76 21.01
N VAL A 50 -7.23 7.41 20.37
CA VAL A 50 -7.21 7.63 18.91
C VAL A 50 -7.25 6.28 18.19
N ARG A 51 -6.38 5.35 18.60
CA ARG A 51 -6.32 4.01 18.02
C ARG A 51 -7.61 3.23 18.21
N ALA A 52 -8.20 3.25 19.41
CA ALA A 52 -9.46 2.57 19.69
C ALA A 52 -10.61 3.11 18.83
N ALA A 53 -10.66 4.44 18.66
CA ALA A 53 -11.62 5.09 17.77
C ALA A 53 -11.43 4.62 16.32
N LEU A 54 -10.24 4.79 15.74
CA LEU A 54 -9.95 4.39 14.36
C LEU A 54 -10.21 2.90 14.11
N ARG A 55 -9.83 2.02 15.05
CA ARG A 55 -10.08 0.57 14.95
C ARG A 55 -11.57 0.22 14.91
N ARG A 56 -12.44 1.01 15.54
CA ARG A 56 -13.90 0.81 15.49
C ARG A 56 -14.49 1.06 14.09
N GLY A 57 -13.73 1.70 13.20
CA GLY A 57 -14.11 1.95 11.81
C GLY A 57 -13.87 0.78 10.84
N VAL A 58 -13.18 -0.29 11.27
CA VAL A 58 -12.87 -1.42 10.37
C VAL A 58 -14.13 -2.05 9.80
N GLY A 59 -14.23 -2.10 8.47
CA GLY A 59 -15.35 -2.70 7.74
C GLY A 59 -16.65 -1.88 7.77
N LYS A 60 -16.63 -0.66 8.30
CA LYS A 60 -17.79 0.24 8.33
C LYS A 60 -17.84 1.15 7.12
N ASP A 61 -19.03 1.63 6.82
CA ASP A 61 -19.25 2.66 5.80
C ASP A 61 -18.93 4.07 6.33
N LEU A 62 -18.73 5.02 5.42
CA LEU A 62 -18.30 6.39 5.75
C LEU A 62 -19.29 7.09 6.69
N ASP A 63 -20.58 6.86 6.49
CA ASP A 63 -21.65 7.49 7.29
C ASP A 63 -21.74 6.92 8.72
N ALA A 64 -21.11 5.76 8.97
CA ALA A 64 -21.13 5.09 10.26
C ALA A 64 -19.91 5.42 11.16
N VAL A 65 -19.03 6.34 10.73
CA VAL A 65 -17.75 6.65 11.40
C VAL A 65 -17.51 8.14 11.66
N PRO A 66 -18.48 8.90 12.23
CA PRO A 66 -18.33 10.34 12.43
C PRO A 66 -17.16 10.72 13.35
N PHE A 67 -16.82 9.86 14.30
CA PHE A 67 -15.70 10.03 15.22
C PHE A 67 -14.31 10.02 14.53
N MET A 68 -14.21 9.51 13.30
CA MET A 68 -12.96 9.48 12.53
C MET A 68 -12.70 10.77 11.75
N HIS A 69 -13.74 11.58 11.49
CA HIS A 69 -13.63 12.79 10.68
C HIS A 69 -12.53 13.71 11.20
N ARG A 70 -12.40 13.87 12.53
CA ARG A 70 -11.36 14.72 13.16
C ARG A 70 -9.92 14.34 12.81
N PHE A 71 -9.66 13.10 12.40
CA PHE A 71 -8.31 12.62 12.08
C PHE A 71 -8.03 12.57 10.59
N VAL A 72 -9.05 12.21 9.81
CA VAL A 72 -8.89 11.91 8.39
C VAL A 72 -9.30 13.09 7.52
N ALA A 73 -10.35 13.84 7.87
CA ALA A 73 -10.92 14.89 7.02
C ALA A 73 -9.92 16.00 6.65
N SER A 74 -9.03 16.38 7.57
CA SER A 74 -8.00 17.41 7.32
C SER A 74 -6.94 17.01 6.28
N TRP A 75 -6.86 15.72 5.91
CA TRP A 75 -5.95 15.23 4.90
C TRP A 75 -6.55 15.17 3.50
N LEU A 76 -7.88 15.23 3.38
CA LEU A 76 -8.55 15.24 2.08
C LEU A 76 -8.59 16.67 1.53
N THR A 77 -8.37 16.80 0.22
CA THR A 77 -8.70 18.04 -0.51
C THR A 77 -10.21 18.17 -0.67
N ASP A 78 -10.69 19.38 -1.00
CA ASP A 78 -12.13 19.62 -1.25
C ASP A 78 -12.69 18.68 -2.32
N GLU A 79 -11.89 18.39 -3.34
CA GLU A 79 -12.27 17.48 -4.43
C GLU A 79 -12.33 16.03 -3.96
N GLN A 80 -11.35 15.59 -3.15
CA GLN A 80 -11.35 14.25 -2.56
C GLN A 80 -12.53 14.06 -1.60
N THR A 81 -12.96 15.13 -0.93
CA THR A 81 -14.14 15.15 -0.05
C THR A 81 -15.46 15.05 -0.81
N ARG A 82 -15.48 15.33 -2.12
CA ARG A 82 -16.66 15.06 -2.97
C ARG A 82 -16.69 13.63 -3.51
N ASN A 83 -15.56 12.92 -3.48
CA ASN A 83 -15.46 11.55 -3.98
C ASN A 83 -15.59 10.52 -2.85
N ARG A 84 -16.73 9.83 -2.81
CA ARG A 84 -17.05 8.84 -1.76
C ARG A 84 -16.08 7.65 -1.75
N ASP A 85 -15.57 7.20 -2.90
CA ASP A 85 -14.63 6.05 -2.94
C ASP A 85 -13.27 6.43 -2.34
N VAL A 86 -12.79 7.63 -2.68
CA VAL A 86 -11.51 8.13 -2.18
C VAL A 86 -11.60 8.28 -0.67
N GLN A 87 -12.64 8.94 -0.16
CA GLN A 87 -12.90 9.01 1.26
C GLN A 87 -12.92 7.62 1.89
N ARG A 88 -13.69 6.70 1.34
CA ARG A 88 -13.76 5.34 1.87
C ARG A 88 -12.40 4.65 1.91
N ALA A 89 -11.54 4.87 0.91
CA ALA A 89 -10.16 4.36 0.90
C ALA A 89 -9.33 4.92 2.07
N TYR A 90 -9.34 6.25 2.28
CA TYR A 90 -8.62 6.88 3.40
C TYR A 90 -9.08 6.35 4.76
N TYR A 91 -10.39 6.26 4.98
CA TYR A 91 -10.96 5.77 6.24
C TYR A 91 -10.70 4.28 6.44
N THR A 92 -10.77 3.48 5.37
CA THR A 92 -10.44 2.05 5.42
C THR A 92 -8.98 1.85 5.82
N VAL A 93 -8.04 2.52 5.14
CA VAL A 93 -6.62 2.39 5.43
C VAL A 93 -6.29 2.87 6.84
N ALA A 94 -6.85 4.00 7.28
CA ALA A 94 -6.66 4.48 8.65
C ALA A 94 -7.15 3.47 9.71
N SER A 95 -8.31 2.85 9.45
CA SER A 95 -8.86 1.82 10.34
C SER A 95 -7.98 0.56 10.37
N LEU A 96 -7.43 0.15 9.22
CA LEU A 96 -6.56 -1.03 9.10
C LEU A 96 -5.21 -0.83 9.80
N ILE A 97 -4.61 0.36 9.68
CA ILE A 97 -3.40 0.76 10.40
C ILE A 97 -3.66 0.72 11.92
N ALA A 98 -4.75 1.33 12.38
CA ALA A 98 -5.09 1.34 13.82
C ALA A 98 -5.42 -0.05 14.38
N ALA A 99 -5.89 -0.96 13.54
CA ALA A 99 -6.10 -2.37 13.88
C ALA A 99 -4.77 -3.15 13.98
N GLN A 100 -3.61 -2.50 13.81
CA GLN A 100 -2.31 -3.13 13.96
C GLN A 100 -2.01 -3.57 15.41
N ARG A 101 -1.48 -4.78 15.60
CA ARG A 101 -0.96 -5.22 16.92
C ARG A 101 0.30 -4.40 17.17
N ARG A 102 0.43 -3.85 18.39
CA ARG A 102 1.50 -2.90 18.76
C ARG A 102 2.91 -3.51 18.61
N ASP A 103 3.01 -4.83 18.73
CA ASP A 103 4.28 -5.56 18.80
C ASP A 103 4.96 -5.75 17.43
N GLN A 104 4.17 -5.91 16.36
CA GLN A 104 4.68 -6.07 14.97
C GLN A 104 5.37 -4.79 14.46
N TYR A 105 5.01 -3.65 15.04
CA TYR A 105 5.61 -2.36 14.71
C TYR A 105 6.97 -2.16 15.37
N ALA A 106 7.12 -2.55 16.65
CA ALA A 106 8.40 -2.48 17.34
C ALA A 106 9.44 -3.37 16.65
N ALA A 107 9.04 -4.56 16.20
CA ALA A 107 9.90 -5.46 15.44
C ALA A 107 10.32 -4.90 14.08
N ALA A 108 9.37 -4.38 13.28
CA ALA A 108 9.66 -3.78 11.97
C ALA A 108 10.54 -2.52 12.07
N LYS A 109 10.27 -1.65 13.05
CA LYS A 109 11.08 -0.43 13.28
C LYS A 109 12.49 -0.77 13.75
N ASN A 110 12.64 -1.75 14.66
CA ASN A 110 13.95 -2.22 15.10
C ASN A 110 14.74 -2.85 13.95
N GLN A 111 14.09 -3.59 13.04
CA GLN A 111 14.76 -4.16 11.85
C GLN A 111 15.15 -3.12 10.81
N ALA A 112 14.39 -2.03 10.69
CA ALA A 112 14.77 -0.90 9.84
C ALA A 112 15.94 -0.10 10.44
N GLN A 113 15.95 0.08 11.77
CA GLN A 113 17.05 0.76 12.47
C GLN A 113 18.34 -0.05 12.50
N THR A 114 18.31 -1.38 12.62
CA THR A 114 19.53 -2.21 12.59
C THR A 114 20.20 -2.31 11.21
N LYS A 115 19.51 -1.89 10.13
CA LYS A 115 20.08 -1.84 8.78
C LYS A 115 20.81 -0.54 8.44
N ASP A 116 20.71 0.48 9.30
CA ASP A 116 21.26 1.82 9.06
C ASP A 116 22.46 2.15 10.00
N ASP A 117 22.99 1.19 10.76
CA ASP A 117 24.22 1.38 11.56
C ASP A 117 25.46 0.81 10.85
N PRO A 118 26.26 1.62 10.11
CA PRO A 118 27.67 1.38 9.99
C PRO A 118 28.41 2.13 11.11
N ALA A 119 29.09 1.36 11.95
CA ALA A 119 30.04 1.85 12.92
C ALA A 119 31.23 2.57 12.24
N GLY A 120 31.67 3.69 12.82
CA GLY A 120 33.09 4.08 12.83
C GLY A 120 33.46 5.45 12.26
N GLY A 121 33.74 6.40 13.18
CA GLY A 121 34.98 7.22 13.16
C GLY A 121 34.99 8.55 12.39
N PRO A 122 35.44 9.67 13.01
CA PRO A 122 35.46 11.00 12.40
C PRO A 122 36.75 11.27 11.62
N ASP A 123 36.74 12.25 10.71
CA ASP A 123 37.74 13.33 10.63
C ASP A 123 37.38 14.37 9.56
N GLN A 124 37.87 15.59 9.78
CA GLN A 124 37.45 16.87 9.21
C GLN A 124 38.14 17.23 7.88
N ASP A 125 37.50 18.17 7.19
CA ASP A 125 38.06 19.33 6.47
C ASP A 125 37.92 19.44 4.94
N ALA A 126 37.58 20.70 4.59
CA ALA A 126 37.74 21.44 3.33
C ALA A 126 36.46 21.73 2.51
N SER A 127 36.21 23.04 2.38
CA SER A 127 35.01 23.71 1.88
C SER A 127 35.01 23.98 0.37
N GLY A 128 33.82 23.89 -0.24
CA GLY A 128 33.33 24.73 -1.36
C GLY A 128 33.27 24.11 -2.76
N PRO A 129 32.39 24.59 -3.69
CA PRO A 129 31.01 25.05 -3.57
C PRO A 129 30.04 24.04 -4.21
N GLN A 130 29.10 23.48 -3.45
CA GLN A 130 28.15 22.48 -3.95
C GLN A 130 26.99 23.13 -4.71
N ASN A 131 26.96 22.91 -6.03
CA ASN A 131 25.70 22.71 -6.72
C ASN A 131 25.03 21.49 -6.06
N ASP A 132 23.82 21.64 -5.54
CA ASP A 132 23.05 20.56 -4.91
C ASP A 132 22.35 19.68 -5.98
N PRO A 133 22.85 18.48 -6.32
CA PRO A 133 21.97 17.37 -6.67
C PRO A 133 21.43 16.81 -5.35
N GLY A 134 20.12 16.93 -5.15
CA GLY A 134 19.40 16.38 -4.00
C GLY A 134 19.76 14.91 -3.70
N PRO A 135 19.55 14.45 -2.46
CA PRO A 135 20.19 13.28 -1.89
C PRO A 135 20.05 12.08 -2.82
N ALA A 136 21.23 11.54 -3.17
CA ALA A 136 21.41 10.32 -3.93
C ALA A 136 20.31 9.32 -3.60
N ALA A 137 19.65 8.83 -4.65
CA ALA A 137 18.54 7.90 -4.58
C ALA A 137 18.96 6.64 -3.81
N ALA A 138 18.85 6.68 -2.47
CA ALA A 138 18.83 5.51 -1.61
C ALA A 138 17.88 4.53 -2.28
N LYS A 139 18.41 3.40 -2.79
CA LYS A 139 17.75 2.45 -3.69
C LYS A 139 16.28 2.38 -3.33
N ARG A 140 15.44 3.17 -4.01
CA ARG A 140 14.05 3.37 -3.57
C ARG A 140 13.38 2.05 -3.85
N ASN A 141 13.23 1.23 -2.81
CA ASN A 141 12.55 -0.05 -2.93
C ASN A 141 11.23 0.21 -3.67
N PRO A 142 10.98 -0.50 -4.78
CA PRO A 142 9.78 -0.27 -5.56
C PRO A 142 8.57 -0.44 -4.62
N PRO A 143 7.53 0.39 -4.77
CA PRO A 143 6.36 0.31 -3.91
C PRO A 143 5.78 -1.10 -3.95
N ARG A 144 5.56 -1.69 -2.78
CA ARG A 144 5.16 -3.09 -2.66
C ARG A 144 3.64 -3.18 -2.77
N SER A 145 3.12 -3.80 -3.82
CA SER A 145 1.68 -4.01 -3.96
C SER A 145 1.17 -5.06 -2.96
N LEU A 146 -0.16 -5.17 -2.83
CA LEU A 146 -0.75 -6.19 -1.94
C LEU A 146 -0.39 -7.62 -2.42
N GLY A 147 -0.25 -7.82 -3.73
CA GLY A 147 0.20 -9.11 -4.27
C GLY A 147 1.61 -9.48 -3.83
N HIS A 148 2.52 -8.50 -3.78
CA HIS A 148 3.86 -8.71 -3.22
C HIS A 148 3.80 -9.11 -1.73
N ALA A 149 2.94 -8.48 -0.93
CA ALA A 149 2.77 -8.87 0.48
C ALA A 149 2.24 -10.31 0.62
N PHE A 150 1.30 -10.75 -0.22
CA PHE A 150 0.87 -12.15 -0.24
C PHE A 150 2.02 -13.11 -0.59
N ALA A 151 2.85 -12.76 -1.56
CA ALA A 151 4.03 -13.56 -1.90
C ALA A 151 5.01 -13.63 -0.74
N ASP A 152 5.35 -12.50 -0.11
CA ASP A 152 6.22 -12.46 1.07
C ASP A 152 5.69 -13.35 2.21
N GLY A 153 4.38 -13.34 2.43
CA GLY A 153 3.74 -14.25 3.38
C GLY A 153 3.91 -15.73 3.04
N VAL A 154 3.90 -16.10 1.76
CA VAL A 154 4.16 -17.48 1.30
C VAL A 154 5.64 -17.84 1.45
N LEU A 155 6.55 -16.91 1.15
CA LEU A 155 7.99 -17.13 1.28
C LEU A 155 8.42 -17.34 2.73
N LYS A 156 7.83 -16.58 3.67
CA LYS A 156 7.96 -16.86 5.13
C LYS A 156 7.43 -18.24 5.52
N GLY A 157 6.62 -18.88 4.67
CA GLY A 157 6.05 -20.22 4.80
C GLY A 157 7.07 -21.34 4.83
N GLY A 158 8.17 -21.17 4.08
CA GLY A 158 9.27 -22.14 4.07
C GLY A 158 10.00 -22.27 5.42
N GLN A 159 9.80 -21.31 6.33
CA GLN A 159 10.40 -21.27 7.67
C GLN A 159 9.41 -21.73 8.77
N GLY A 160 8.30 -22.40 8.40
CA GLY A 160 7.36 -23.03 9.34
C GLY A 160 6.19 -22.17 9.83
N SER A 161 6.15 -20.87 9.52
CA SER A 161 5.13 -19.92 10.04
C SER A 161 4.37 -19.11 8.96
N GLY A 162 4.69 -19.19 7.67
CA GLY A 162 4.01 -18.41 6.63
C GLY A 162 2.82 -19.07 5.92
N LEU A 163 2.19 -18.32 5.01
CA LEU A 163 0.95 -18.69 4.31
C LEU A 163 1.17 -19.87 3.36
N ARG A 164 0.18 -20.75 3.27
CA ARG A 164 0.14 -21.75 2.19
C ARG A 164 -0.11 -21.04 0.86
N GLU A 165 0.68 -21.37 -0.16
CA GLU A 165 0.60 -20.76 -1.49
C GLU A 165 -0.82 -20.78 -2.07
N THR A 166 -1.47 -21.95 -2.11
CA THR A 166 -2.84 -22.10 -2.62
C THR A 166 -3.84 -21.23 -1.86
N SER A 167 -3.66 -21.05 -0.54
CA SER A 167 -4.53 -20.20 0.28
C SER A 167 -4.29 -18.71 0.04
N ALA A 168 -3.04 -18.30 -0.16
CA ALA A 168 -2.67 -16.93 -0.50
C ALA A 168 -3.22 -16.54 -1.87
N GLU A 169 -3.01 -17.40 -2.87
CA GLU A 169 -3.49 -17.22 -4.23
C GLU A 169 -5.02 -17.17 -4.28
N THR A 170 -5.72 -18.12 -3.63
CA THR A 170 -7.19 -18.13 -3.58
C THR A 170 -7.73 -16.84 -3.00
N ARG A 171 -7.11 -16.32 -1.93
CA ARG A 171 -7.54 -15.07 -1.29
C ARG A 171 -7.24 -13.85 -2.16
N LEU A 172 -6.07 -13.79 -2.79
CA LEU A 172 -5.71 -12.72 -3.71
C LEU A 172 -6.68 -12.70 -4.89
N ASN A 173 -6.94 -13.85 -5.50
CA ASN A 173 -7.91 -14.01 -6.58
C ASN A 173 -9.31 -13.59 -6.13
N LEU A 174 -9.76 -13.97 -4.92
CA LEU A 174 -11.03 -13.51 -4.38
C LEU A 174 -11.11 -11.98 -4.34
N LEU A 175 -10.09 -11.29 -3.80
CA LEU A 175 -10.05 -9.83 -3.72
C LEU A 175 -10.10 -9.17 -5.10
N THR A 176 -9.36 -9.71 -6.09
CA THR A 176 -9.34 -9.17 -7.45
C THR A 176 -10.71 -9.26 -8.15
N ARG A 177 -11.57 -10.19 -7.74
CA ARG A 177 -12.91 -10.36 -8.34
C ARG A 177 -13.97 -9.44 -7.71
N GLN A 178 -13.66 -8.76 -6.61
CA GLN A 178 -14.64 -7.95 -5.89
C GLN A 178 -14.90 -6.57 -6.54
N SER A 179 -16.13 -6.08 -6.37
CA SER A 179 -16.48 -4.67 -6.55
C SER A 179 -15.80 -3.80 -5.50
N VAL A 180 -15.91 -2.47 -5.61
CA VAL A 180 -15.41 -1.53 -4.59
C VAL A 180 -15.95 -1.91 -3.21
N ASP A 181 -17.27 -2.09 -3.09
CA ASP A 181 -17.92 -2.50 -1.83
C ASP A 181 -17.44 -3.84 -1.29
N GLY A 182 -17.36 -4.85 -2.16
CA GLY A 182 -16.86 -6.17 -1.78
C GLY A 182 -15.40 -6.09 -1.32
N LEU A 183 -14.58 -5.28 -1.99
CA LEU A 183 -13.19 -5.10 -1.62
C LEU A 183 -13.06 -4.51 -0.21
N HIS A 184 -13.75 -3.42 0.10
CA HIS A 184 -13.72 -2.83 1.44
C HIS A 184 -14.26 -3.77 2.53
N ARG A 185 -15.17 -4.68 2.18
CA ARG A 185 -15.69 -5.72 3.09
C ARG A 185 -14.70 -6.88 3.32
N HIS A 186 -14.01 -7.35 2.28
CA HIS A 186 -13.14 -8.52 2.35
C HIS A 186 -11.67 -8.19 2.69
N LEU A 187 -11.23 -6.95 2.44
CA LEU A 187 -9.87 -6.49 2.69
C LEU A 187 -9.45 -6.63 4.16
N PRO A 188 -10.26 -6.29 5.18
CA PRO A 188 -9.84 -6.43 6.58
C PRO A 188 -9.45 -7.86 6.96
N GLY A 189 -10.19 -8.87 6.47
CA GLY A 189 -9.89 -10.27 6.75
C GLY A 189 -8.59 -10.73 6.08
N ALA A 190 -8.31 -10.24 4.87
CA ALA A 190 -7.06 -10.51 4.16
C ALA A 190 -5.85 -9.87 4.85
N VAL A 191 -5.97 -8.59 5.19
CA VAL A 191 -4.93 -7.83 5.90
C VAL A 191 -4.65 -8.45 7.28
N ARG A 192 -5.68 -8.87 8.01
CA ARG A 192 -5.50 -9.56 9.28
C ARG A 192 -4.68 -10.85 9.13
N GLN A 193 -4.98 -11.66 8.11
CA GLN A 193 -4.26 -12.91 7.86
C GLN A 193 -2.77 -12.69 7.54
N LEU A 194 -2.46 -11.72 6.67
CA LEU A 194 -1.08 -11.35 6.36
C LEU A 194 -0.34 -10.91 7.62
N ARG A 195 -1.00 -10.10 8.43
CA ARG A 195 -0.42 -9.57 9.65
C ARG A 195 -0.26 -10.63 10.73
N GLU A 196 -1.15 -11.61 10.85
CA GLU A 196 -0.95 -12.74 11.77
C GLU A 196 0.35 -13.51 11.47
N ARG A 197 0.91 -13.40 10.25
CA ARG A 197 2.19 -13.98 9.84
C ARG A 197 3.33 -12.97 9.73
N ASP A 198 3.17 -11.81 10.38
CA ASP A 198 4.17 -10.75 10.44
C ASP A 198 4.63 -10.22 9.07
N VAL A 199 3.71 -10.22 8.09
CA VAL A 199 3.97 -9.65 6.76
C VAL A 199 3.79 -8.14 6.79
N GLU A 200 4.76 -7.41 6.27
CA GLU A 200 4.69 -5.96 6.11
C GLU A 200 3.80 -5.56 4.92
N ILE A 201 2.98 -4.53 5.11
CA ILE A 201 2.06 -4.03 4.09
C ILE A 201 2.42 -2.57 3.79
N ASP A 202 2.66 -2.24 2.53
CA ASP A 202 2.81 -0.85 2.08
C ASP A 202 1.43 -0.17 2.03
N TRP A 203 1.07 0.44 3.16
CA TRP A 203 -0.22 1.13 3.33
C TRP A 203 -0.43 2.27 2.34
N ALA A 204 0.65 2.96 1.94
CA ALA A 204 0.56 4.07 1.01
C ALA A 204 0.22 3.58 -0.39
N ARG A 205 0.86 2.48 -0.83
CA ARG A 205 0.53 1.85 -2.11
C ARG A 205 -0.90 1.31 -2.11
N LEU A 206 -1.30 0.65 -1.02
CA LEU A 206 -2.68 0.15 -0.87
C LEU A 206 -3.70 1.28 -0.93
N LEU A 207 -3.45 2.43 -0.29
CA LEU A 207 -4.33 3.59 -0.35
C LEU A 207 -4.52 4.08 -1.79
N VAL A 208 -3.43 4.27 -2.53
CA VAL A 208 -3.48 4.71 -3.93
C VAL A 208 -4.27 3.72 -4.78
N ASP A 209 -4.03 2.42 -4.61
CA ASP A 209 -4.75 1.36 -5.31
C ASP A 209 -6.26 1.36 -4.99
N LEU A 210 -6.64 1.58 -3.73
CA LEU A 210 -8.04 1.69 -3.34
C LEU A 210 -8.73 2.94 -3.94
N CYS A 211 -8.07 4.10 -3.91
CA CYS A 211 -8.61 5.34 -4.48
C CYS A 211 -8.90 5.23 -5.99
N GLN A 212 -8.10 4.44 -6.71
CA GLN A 212 -8.25 4.26 -8.16
C GLN A 212 -9.05 3.00 -8.55
N TRP A 213 -9.53 2.20 -7.58
CA TRP A 213 -10.16 0.90 -7.86
C TRP A 213 -11.35 1.00 -8.81
N ARG A 214 -12.30 1.93 -8.58
CA ARG A 214 -13.49 2.07 -9.43
C ARG A 214 -13.14 2.32 -10.91
N ARG A 215 -12.06 3.05 -11.19
CA ARG A 215 -11.66 3.45 -12.56
C ARG A 215 -10.62 2.53 -13.19
N ARG A 216 -9.73 1.94 -12.39
CA ARG A 216 -8.54 1.21 -12.86
C ARG A 216 -8.41 -0.20 -12.28
N SER A 217 -9.50 -0.79 -11.79
CA SER A 217 -9.46 -2.12 -11.16
C SER A 217 -8.77 -3.17 -12.05
N ALA A 218 -9.04 -3.23 -13.35
CA ALA A 218 -8.38 -4.19 -14.25
C ALA A 218 -6.84 -4.07 -14.23
N THR A 219 -6.32 -2.84 -14.25
CA THR A 219 -4.88 -2.57 -14.17
C THR A 219 -4.31 -2.94 -12.80
N ILE A 220 -5.00 -2.59 -11.72
CA ILE A 220 -4.54 -2.88 -10.35
C ILE A 220 -4.52 -4.38 -10.09
N LYS A 221 -5.56 -5.11 -10.48
CA LYS A 221 -5.63 -6.57 -10.39
C LYS A 221 -4.44 -7.21 -11.11
N ARG A 222 -4.16 -6.73 -12.33
CA ARG A 222 -3.00 -7.20 -13.11
C ARG A 222 -1.69 -6.95 -12.37
N ILE A 223 -1.49 -5.75 -11.83
CA ILE A 223 -0.28 -5.41 -11.07
C ILE A 223 -0.15 -6.33 -9.84
N TRP A 224 -1.22 -6.50 -9.07
CA TRP A 224 -1.20 -7.34 -7.87
C TRP A 224 -0.86 -8.80 -8.22
N LEU A 225 -1.50 -9.37 -9.25
CA LEU A 225 -1.21 -10.75 -9.66
C LEU A 225 0.21 -10.90 -10.24
N GLN A 226 0.65 -9.94 -11.06
CA GLN A 226 2.00 -9.96 -11.62
C GLN A 226 3.07 -9.85 -10.53
N ASP A 227 2.90 -8.96 -9.56
CA ASP A 227 3.83 -8.79 -8.46
C ASP A 227 3.88 -10.02 -7.56
N TYR A 228 2.73 -10.69 -7.35
CA TYR A 228 2.67 -11.97 -6.62
C TYR A 228 3.54 -13.03 -7.31
N HIS A 229 3.26 -13.33 -8.58
CA HIS A 229 4.00 -14.37 -9.31
C HIS A 229 5.47 -14.00 -9.53
N ARG A 230 5.77 -12.74 -9.87
CA ARG A 230 7.15 -12.27 -10.05
C ARG A 230 7.98 -12.41 -8.77
N THR A 231 7.37 -12.18 -7.61
CA THR A 231 8.06 -12.32 -6.32
C THR A 231 8.39 -13.79 -6.02
N LEU A 232 7.44 -14.71 -6.25
CA LEU A 232 7.66 -16.14 -6.04
C LEU A 232 8.71 -16.70 -7.02
N GLN A 233 8.63 -16.35 -8.30
CA GLN A 233 9.60 -16.79 -9.32
C GLN A 233 11.02 -16.31 -8.99
N LYS A 234 11.16 -15.03 -8.62
CA LYS A 234 12.47 -14.46 -8.27
C LYS A 234 13.08 -15.12 -7.03
N ASP A 235 12.27 -15.56 -6.07
CA ASP A 235 12.76 -16.28 -4.90
C ASP A 235 13.20 -17.71 -5.26
N GLY A 236 12.43 -18.40 -6.11
CA GLY A 236 12.83 -19.71 -6.64
C GLY A 236 14.15 -19.66 -7.41
N GLU A 237 14.32 -18.66 -8.28
CA GLU A 237 15.58 -18.42 -9.01
C GLU A 237 16.76 -18.13 -8.07
N ARG A 238 16.54 -17.38 -6.98
CA ARG A 238 17.59 -17.13 -5.98
C ARG A 238 18.00 -18.42 -5.28
N ARG A 239 17.05 -19.21 -4.80
CA ARG A 239 17.34 -20.49 -4.11
C ARG A 239 18.07 -21.48 -5.00
N ALA A 240 17.74 -21.53 -6.29
CA ALA A 240 18.45 -22.39 -7.25
C ALA A 240 19.91 -21.96 -7.40
N ARG A 241 20.17 -20.65 -7.55
CA ARG A 241 21.54 -20.13 -7.61
C ARG A 241 22.33 -20.40 -6.33
N ASP A 242 21.72 -20.17 -5.17
CA ASP A 242 22.38 -20.41 -3.89
C ASP A 242 22.74 -21.92 -3.70
N GLN A 243 21.91 -22.84 -4.23
CA GLN A 243 22.21 -24.27 -4.22
C GLN A 243 23.36 -24.64 -5.17
N ASP A 244 23.38 -24.07 -6.37
CA ASP A 244 24.46 -24.29 -7.34
C ASP A 244 25.82 -23.79 -6.81
N ASP A 245 25.84 -22.61 -6.17
CA ASP A 245 27.04 -22.04 -5.54
C ASP A 245 27.56 -22.93 -4.39
N HIS A 246 26.67 -23.42 -3.52
CA HIS A 246 27.04 -24.34 -2.44
C HIS A 246 27.51 -25.72 -2.93
N GLN A 247 27.01 -26.20 -4.06
CA GLN A 247 27.44 -27.46 -4.67
C GLN A 247 28.83 -27.32 -5.34
N ALA A 248 29.15 -26.14 -5.87
CA ALA A 248 30.47 -25.83 -6.45
C ALA A 248 31.57 -25.73 -5.37
N ASP A 249 31.32 -25.02 -4.25
CA ASP A 249 32.28 -24.89 -3.14
C ASP A 249 32.59 -26.24 -2.46
N GLY A 250 31.62 -27.16 -2.39
CA GLY A 250 31.81 -28.49 -1.79
C GLY A 250 32.54 -29.50 -2.69
N ALA A 251 32.66 -29.24 -3.99
CA ALA A 251 33.35 -30.13 -4.92
C ALA A 251 34.88 -29.94 -4.88
N ASP A 252 35.37 -28.73 -4.60
CA ASP A 252 36.80 -28.43 -4.52
C ASP A 252 37.48 -28.95 -3.22
N ASP A 253 36.73 -29.19 -2.14
CA ASP A 253 37.28 -29.68 -0.86
C ASP A 253 37.50 -31.21 -0.81
N THR A 254 36.82 -31.97 -1.68
CA THR A 254 36.94 -33.44 -1.69
C THR A 254 38.16 -33.97 -2.47
N GLY A 255 38.93 -33.09 -3.10
CA GLY A 255 40.09 -33.45 -3.93
C GLY A 255 41.44 -33.56 -3.23
N SER A 256 41.55 -33.27 -1.92
CA SER A 256 42.85 -33.13 -1.23
C SER A 256 43.10 -34.14 -0.08
N THR A 257 42.48 -35.31 -0.10
CA THR A 257 42.81 -36.40 0.85
C THR A 257 43.28 -37.66 0.13
N ASP A 258 44.43 -37.59 -0.55
CA ASP A 258 45.29 -38.76 -0.78
C ASP A 258 46.73 -38.32 -1.10
N ALA A 259 47.60 -38.36 -0.08
CA ALA A 259 49.06 -38.43 -0.20
C ALA A 259 49.70 -38.72 1.18
#